data_AF-X6P325-F1
#
_entry.id   AF-X6P325-F1
#
_cell.length_a   1.000
_cell.length_b   1.000
_cell.length_c   1.000
_cell.angle_alpha   90.00
_cell.angle_beta   90.00
_cell.angle_gamma   90.00
#
_symmetry.space_group_name_H-M   'P 1'
#
loop_
_entity.id
_entity.type
_entity.pdbx_description
1 polymer ?
#
loop_
_entity_poly.entity_id
_entity_poly.type
_entity_poly.pdbx_seq_one_letter_code
_entity_poly.pdbx_strand_id
1 'polypeptide(L)'
;PRLFTFFNQVLAQLVTKDSLLPVHVYEYLMQRWEDIKGISSRCSMNSEPSLQSLEKIVNEYRQFSELLRMFECIRCNYLFECDLSDRLKELSDSWKAQGFASVKEKYKNEIQLLKSCEQKMKITLERSKSLMFNKIWKNYNAQCKSIRDQIPLFIFNKIFDDMNNIWENLKQGFQNGLKYQDLEWIYISSDGIKKSLIDEMEYLFPDYNEKQRQEIANDVEKKLKKEIDLKEQLPSWIELKKVTEQMKEYHPQKDRIKEDEKWQKYVKALAQWKDISIEQTFQYYNTCIECVREGAKPCVDIGLFDILNRCKDKLKILVENQNFNDEAHFENTLNVLSKSKDNDIQGLATSLRCANSTMQNTLWKCPLEDMTSLAKAILKLHLKGQEFVKMISKYKIRTETSLRQLKDAM
;
A
#
# COMPACT_ATOMS: atom_id res chain seq x y z
N PRO A 1 -24.92 37.25 55.08
CA PRO A 1 -26.36 36.87 55.07
C PRO A 1 -27.13 37.37 53.85
N ARG A 2 -27.26 38.69 53.63
CA ARG A 2 -28.06 39.26 52.52
C ARG A 2 -27.61 38.83 51.11
N LEU A 3 -26.30 38.79 50.86
CA LEU A 3 -25.71 38.33 49.59
C LEU A 3 -26.04 36.86 49.28
N PHE A 4 -25.98 35.99 50.29
CA PHE A 4 -26.32 34.57 50.15
C PHE A 4 -27.81 34.33 49.92
N THR A 5 -28.67 35.10 50.59
CA THR A 5 -30.12 35.10 50.32
C THR A 5 -30.43 35.54 48.89
N PHE A 6 -29.78 36.62 48.42
CA PHE A 6 -29.91 37.08 47.03
C PHE A 6 -29.42 36.02 46.03
N PHE A 7 -28.26 35.41 46.27
CA PHE A 7 -27.74 34.32 45.44
C PHE A 7 -28.72 33.13 45.35
N ASN A 8 -29.27 32.68 46.48
CA ASN A 8 -30.26 31.59 46.48
C ASN A 8 -31.55 31.98 45.74
N GLN A 9 -31.98 33.24 45.83
CA GLN A 9 -33.12 33.75 45.04
C GLN A 9 -32.81 33.74 43.55
N VAL A 10 -31.59 34.15 43.15
CA VAL A 10 -31.15 34.10 41.74
C VAL A 10 -31.14 32.65 41.23
N LEU A 11 -30.57 31.70 41.99
CA LEU A 11 -30.58 30.28 41.62
C LEU A 11 -32.01 29.75 41.45
N ALA A 12 -32.90 30.03 42.40
CA ALA A 12 -34.31 29.62 42.31
C ALA A 12 -35.00 30.24 41.09
N GLN A 13 -34.74 31.50 40.78
CA GLN A 13 -35.31 32.19 39.61
C GLN A 13 -34.77 31.63 38.29
N LEU A 14 -33.48 31.27 38.22
CA LEU A 14 -32.87 30.64 37.06
C LEU A 14 -33.50 29.27 36.77
N VAL A 15 -33.76 28.48 37.80
CA VAL A 15 -34.46 27.19 37.68
C VAL A 15 -35.91 27.40 37.27
N THR A 16 -36.62 28.34 37.91
CA THR A 16 -38.06 28.56 37.67
C THR A 16 -38.34 29.15 36.28
N LYS A 17 -37.41 29.96 35.74
CA LYS A 17 -37.56 30.65 34.46
C LYS A 17 -36.69 30.06 33.37
N ASP A 18 -36.24 28.81 33.53
CA ASP A 18 -35.31 28.14 32.62
C ASP A 18 -35.77 28.24 31.16
N SER A 19 -37.04 27.97 30.88
CA SER A 19 -37.64 28.01 29.55
C SER A 19 -37.55 29.37 28.84
N LEU A 20 -37.33 30.46 29.60
CA LEU A 20 -37.21 31.82 29.10
C LEU A 20 -35.76 32.28 28.95
N LEU A 21 -34.79 31.48 29.40
CA LEU A 21 -33.39 31.87 29.35
C LEU A 21 -32.85 31.80 27.91
N PRO A 22 -32.13 32.83 27.45
CA PRO A 22 -31.44 32.80 26.17
C PRO A 22 -30.18 31.92 26.24
N VAL A 23 -29.73 31.38 25.09
CA VAL A 23 -28.59 30.46 25.00
C VAL A 23 -27.32 30.99 25.68
N HIS A 24 -27.01 32.27 25.56
CA HIS A 24 -25.81 32.86 26.18
C HIS A 24 -25.80 32.79 27.72
N VAL A 25 -26.97 32.73 28.36
CA VAL A 25 -27.05 32.52 29.82
C VAL A 25 -26.62 31.10 30.17
N TYR A 26 -27.01 30.10 29.39
CA TYR A 26 -26.56 28.72 29.59
C TYR A 26 -25.07 28.55 29.33
N GLU A 27 -24.53 29.21 28.30
CA GLU A 27 -23.08 29.25 28.05
C GLU A 27 -22.33 29.81 29.27
N TYR A 28 -22.80 30.92 29.83
CA TYR A 28 -22.23 31.52 31.04
C TYR A 28 -22.31 30.58 32.24
N LEU A 29 -23.47 29.97 32.49
CA LEU A 29 -23.67 29.01 33.59
C LEU A 29 -22.76 27.80 33.46
N MET A 30 -22.57 27.27 32.25
CA MET A 30 -21.66 26.17 31.98
C MET A 30 -20.20 26.55 32.24
N GLN A 31 -19.76 27.73 31.78
CA GLN A 31 -18.38 28.20 31.97
C GLN A 31 -18.04 28.52 33.44
N ARG A 32 -19.02 28.97 34.21
CA ARG A 32 -18.86 29.39 35.61
C ARG A 32 -19.38 28.37 36.62
N TRP A 33 -19.66 27.14 36.18
CA TRP A 33 -20.32 26.15 37.02
C TRP A 33 -19.57 25.82 38.32
N GLU A 34 -18.25 25.66 38.24
CA GLU A 34 -17.42 25.37 39.43
C GLU A 34 -17.34 26.56 40.40
N ASP A 35 -17.32 27.80 39.88
CA ASP A 35 -17.38 29.00 40.70
C ASP A 35 -18.73 29.08 41.44
N ILE A 36 -19.83 28.76 40.75
CA ILE A 36 -21.20 28.72 41.30
C ILE A 36 -21.31 27.64 42.39
N LYS A 37 -20.78 26.43 42.15
CA LYS A 37 -20.70 25.36 43.16
C LYS A 37 -19.87 25.77 44.38
N GLY A 38 -18.72 26.41 44.15
CA GLY A 38 -17.83 26.89 45.22
C GLY A 38 -18.46 27.98 46.10
N ILE A 39 -19.32 28.83 45.54
CA ILE A 39 -20.10 29.81 46.29
C ILE A 39 -21.23 29.12 47.07
N SER A 40 -21.93 28.16 46.45
CA SER A 40 -23.05 27.46 47.08
C SER A 40 -22.63 26.60 48.26
N SER A 41 -21.47 25.93 48.19
CA SER A 41 -20.94 25.09 49.29
C SER A 41 -20.57 25.89 50.54
N ARG A 42 -20.32 27.20 50.40
CA ARG A 42 -20.05 28.13 51.51
C ARG A 42 -21.33 28.75 52.09
N CYS A 43 -22.49 28.41 51.53
CA CYS A 43 -23.79 28.94 51.89
C CYS A 43 -24.53 27.95 52.81
N SER A 44 -24.74 28.29 54.09
CA SER A 44 -25.38 27.37 55.07
C SER A 44 -26.90 27.24 54.94
N MET A 45 -27.50 27.74 53.84
CA MET A 45 -28.94 27.76 53.61
C MET A 45 -29.31 26.80 52.48
N ASN A 46 -30.46 26.13 52.60
CA ASN A 46 -31.09 25.09 51.75
C ASN A 46 -31.11 25.35 50.22
N SER A 47 -29.94 25.56 49.62
CA SER A 47 -29.72 25.82 48.20
C SER A 47 -29.55 24.54 47.39
N GLU A 48 -29.32 23.41 48.07
CA GLU A 48 -29.13 22.07 47.50
C GLU A 48 -30.15 21.72 46.39
N PRO A 49 -31.47 21.89 46.59
CA PRO A 49 -32.45 21.47 45.58
C PRO A 49 -32.41 22.32 44.30
N SER A 50 -32.22 23.64 44.45
CA SER A 50 -32.07 24.56 43.31
C SER A 50 -30.76 24.33 42.58
N LEU A 51 -29.68 24.04 43.32
CA LEU A 51 -28.36 23.75 42.74
C LEU A 51 -28.38 22.46 41.93
N GLN A 52 -28.97 21.38 42.45
CA GLN A 52 -29.14 20.11 41.73
C GLN A 52 -30.02 20.26 40.48
N SER A 53 -31.10 21.04 40.58
CA SER A 53 -31.97 21.32 39.43
C SER A 53 -31.22 22.11 38.36
N LEU A 54 -30.46 23.12 38.76
CA LEU A 54 -29.64 23.91 37.83
C LEU A 54 -28.51 23.07 37.23
N GLU A 55 -27.93 22.13 37.97
CA GLU A 55 -26.93 21.19 37.47
C GLU A 55 -27.48 20.34 36.33
N LYS A 56 -28.71 19.82 36.50
CA LYS A 56 -29.39 19.05 35.47
C LYS A 56 -29.59 19.88 34.20
N ILE A 57 -30.00 21.13 34.35
CA ILE A 57 -30.23 22.07 33.24
C ILE A 57 -28.90 22.38 32.51
N VAL A 58 -27.83 22.68 33.25
CA VAL A 58 -26.49 22.95 32.71
C VAL A 58 -25.94 21.71 31.99
N ASN A 59 -26.11 20.52 32.55
CA ASN A 59 -25.68 19.27 31.93
C ASN A 59 -26.47 18.96 30.65
N GLU A 60 -27.77 19.23 30.63
CA GLU A 60 -28.58 19.08 29.42
C GLU A 60 -28.12 20.04 28.31
N TYR A 61 -27.86 21.30 28.65
CA TYR A 61 -27.29 22.27 27.71
C TYR A 61 -25.92 21.82 27.20
N ARG A 62 -25.06 21.31 28.09
CA ARG A 62 -23.74 20.78 27.72
C ARG A 62 -23.85 19.68 26.67
N GLN A 63 -24.68 18.66 26.92
CA GLN A 63 -24.90 17.56 25.98
C GLN A 63 -25.45 18.06 24.63
N PHE A 64 -26.40 19.00 24.66
CA PHE A 64 -26.94 19.60 23.43
C PHE A 64 -25.88 20.37 22.63
N SER A 65 -25.09 21.21 23.31
CA SER A 65 -24.03 22.00 22.70
C SER A 65 -22.93 21.12 22.11
N GLU A 66 -22.54 20.05 22.82
CA GLU A 66 -21.59 19.06 22.33
C GLU A 66 -22.08 18.34 21.08
N LEU A 67 -23.36 17.92 21.06
CA LEU A 67 -23.98 17.28 19.90
C LEU A 67 -23.97 18.21 18.68
N LEU A 68 -24.37 19.47 18.83
CA LEU A 68 -24.37 20.43 17.73
C LEU A 68 -22.96 20.77 17.25
N ARG A 69 -21.99 20.87 18.17
CA ARG A 69 -20.59 21.07 17.80
C ARG A 69 -20.05 19.89 16.98
N MET A 70 -20.35 18.65 17.39
CA MET A 70 -19.97 17.46 16.62
C MET A 70 -20.62 17.47 15.24
N PHE A 71 -21.93 17.73 15.17
CA PHE A 71 -22.65 17.84 13.92
C PHE A 71 -22.03 18.90 13.00
N GLU A 72 -21.66 20.07 13.53
CA GLU A 72 -21.03 21.12 12.73
C GLU A 72 -19.68 20.71 12.17
N CYS A 73 -18.84 20.05 12.97
CA CYS A 73 -17.57 19.50 12.50
C CYS A 73 -17.77 18.44 11.38
N ILE A 74 -18.80 17.60 11.51
CA ILE A 74 -19.14 16.59 10.50
C ILE A 74 -19.69 17.25 9.24
N ARG A 75 -20.57 18.23 9.37
CA ARG A 75 -21.16 18.99 8.27
C ARG A 75 -20.11 19.63 7.37
N CYS A 76 -19.11 20.27 7.97
CA CYS A 76 -18.07 20.98 7.22
C CYS A 76 -17.13 20.06 6.43
N ASN A 77 -16.96 18.79 6.84
CA ASN A 77 -15.89 17.93 6.31
C ASN A 77 -16.37 16.64 5.66
N TYR A 78 -17.57 16.16 6.01
CA TYR A 78 -18.01 14.79 5.73
C TYR A 78 -19.43 14.68 5.17
N LEU A 79 -20.22 15.76 5.14
CA LEU A 79 -21.58 15.77 4.59
C LEU A 79 -21.64 16.44 3.22
N PHE A 80 -22.60 16.01 2.41
CA PHE A 80 -23.03 16.77 1.23
C PHE A 80 -24.16 17.74 1.54
N GLU A 81 -24.33 18.76 0.70
CA GLU A 81 -25.49 19.64 0.78
C GLU A 81 -26.82 18.90 0.61
N CYS A 82 -26.82 17.79 -0.13
CA CYS A 82 -28.01 16.93 -0.30
C CYS A 82 -28.26 15.98 0.88
N ASP A 83 -27.32 15.82 1.82
CA ASP A 83 -27.55 15.08 3.08
C ASP A 83 -28.33 15.90 4.11
N LEU A 84 -28.48 17.21 3.87
CA LEU A 84 -29.03 18.14 4.83
C LEU A 84 -30.44 18.53 4.42
N SER A 85 -31.39 18.40 5.35
CA SER A 85 -32.68 19.11 5.22
C SER A 85 -32.51 20.59 5.50
N ASP A 86 -33.39 21.42 4.96
CA ASP A 86 -33.41 22.86 5.22
C ASP A 86 -33.51 23.16 6.72
N ARG A 87 -34.27 22.34 7.47
CA ARG A 87 -34.41 22.46 8.93
C ARG A 87 -33.11 22.16 9.69
N LEU A 88 -32.31 21.20 9.22
CA LEU A 88 -30.99 20.92 9.82
C LEU A 88 -29.99 22.05 9.55
N LYS A 89 -30.05 22.67 8.35
CA LYS A 89 -29.25 23.85 8.02
C LYS A 89 -29.63 25.02 8.93
N GLU A 90 -30.92 25.31 9.04
CA GLU A 90 -31.44 26.36 9.91
C GLU A 90 -31.06 26.14 11.38
N LEU A 91 -31.13 24.89 11.86
CA LEU A 91 -30.68 24.52 13.21
C LEU A 91 -29.19 24.84 13.41
N SER A 92 -28.31 24.45 12.49
CA SER A 92 -26.88 24.71 12.60
C SER A 92 -26.56 26.21 12.62
N ASP A 93 -27.20 26.99 11.73
CA ASP A 93 -26.83 28.38 11.50
C ASP A 93 -27.39 29.36 12.56
N SER A 94 -28.55 29.06 13.16
CA SER A 94 -29.35 30.08 13.88
C SER A 94 -29.66 29.78 15.35
N TRP A 95 -29.31 28.58 15.86
CA TRP A 95 -29.76 28.16 17.18
C TRP A 95 -29.23 29.03 18.34
N LYS A 96 -28.04 29.61 18.19
CA LYS A 96 -27.41 30.45 19.24
C LYS A 96 -28.14 31.76 19.50
N ALA A 97 -28.93 32.24 18.53
CA ALA A 97 -29.68 33.49 18.65
C ALA A 97 -31.06 33.30 19.32
N GLN A 98 -31.45 32.07 19.64
CA GLN A 98 -32.78 31.72 20.12
C GLN A 98 -32.77 31.31 21.60
N GLY A 99 -33.95 31.20 22.23
CA GLY A 99 -34.09 30.63 23.58
C GLY A 99 -33.88 29.12 23.57
N PHE A 100 -33.12 28.58 24.53
CA PHE A 100 -32.72 27.16 24.51
C PHE A 100 -33.92 26.20 24.49
N ALA A 101 -34.91 26.43 25.35
CA ALA A 101 -36.12 25.60 25.38
C ALA A 101 -36.92 25.70 24.07
N SER A 102 -36.98 26.90 23.47
CA SER A 102 -37.65 27.11 22.18
C SER A 102 -36.95 26.37 21.04
N VAL A 103 -35.61 26.37 21.01
CA VAL A 103 -34.82 25.61 20.03
C VAL A 103 -35.08 24.11 20.17
N LYS A 104 -35.06 23.59 21.40
CA LYS A 104 -35.31 22.17 21.67
C LYS A 104 -36.67 21.71 21.16
N GLU A 105 -37.70 22.52 21.39
CA GLU A 105 -39.05 22.17 20.94
C GLU A 105 -39.19 22.34 19.42
N LYS A 106 -38.71 23.47 18.86
CA LYS A 106 -38.79 23.76 17.43
C LYS A 106 -38.10 22.69 16.58
N TYR A 107 -36.93 22.22 17.02
CA TYR A 107 -36.08 21.28 16.26
C TYR A 107 -36.00 19.88 16.90
N LYS A 108 -37.03 19.49 17.65
CA LYS A 108 -37.06 18.23 18.40
C LYS A 108 -36.71 17.01 17.55
N ASN A 109 -37.27 16.94 16.34
CA ASN A 109 -37.05 15.84 15.41
C ASN A 109 -35.61 15.82 14.87
N GLU A 110 -35.07 16.99 14.51
CA GLU A 110 -33.69 17.13 14.04
C GLU A 110 -32.69 16.74 15.14
N ILE A 111 -32.93 17.19 16.38
CA ILE A 111 -32.09 16.84 17.54
C ILE A 111 -32.14 15.33 17.79
N GLN A 112 -33.32 14.70 17.69
CA GLN A 112 -33.45 13.26 17.85
C GLN A 112 -32.70 12.49 16.75
N LEU A 113 -32.77 12.97 15.51
CA LEU A 113 -31.99 12.41 14.40
C LEU A 113 -30.48 12.52 14.67
N LEU A 114 -29.99 13.70 15.07
CA LEU A 114 -28.58 13.90 15.42
C LEU A 114 -28.13 12.97 16.56
N LYS A 115 -28.96 12.79 17.60
CA LYS A 115 -28.69 11.84 18.69
C LYS A 115 -28.57 10.40 18.18
N SER A 116 -29.40 9.99 17.23
CA SER A 116 -29.31 8.64 16.63
C SER A 116 -28.00 8.40 15.87
N CYS A 117 -27.37 9.47 15.37
CA CYS A 117 -26.09 9.42 14.66
C CYS A 117 -24.89 9.80 15.54
N GLU A 118 -25.08 10.12 16.82
CA GLU A 118 -24.05 10.69 17.69
C GLU A 118 -22.79 9.83 17.77
N GLN A 119 -22.95 8.52 17.98
CA GLN A 119 -21.81 7.60 18.05
C GLN A 119 -21.04 7.53 16.73
N LYS A 120 -21.73 7.53 15.59
CA LYS A 120 -21.10 7.52 14.26
C LYS A 120 -20.31 8.81 14.02
N MET A 121 -20.88 9.96 14.40
CA MET A 121 -20.19 11.25 14.32
C MET A 121 -18.95 11.26 15.21
N LYS A 122 -19.05 10.79 16.45
CA LYS A 122 -17.92 10.70 17.38
C LYS A 122 -16.78 9.85 16.81
N ILE A 123 -17.07 8.64 16.34
CA ILE A 123 -16.07 7.74 15.74
C ILE A 123 -15.42 8.37 14.51
N THR A 124 -16.21 9.05 13.67
CA THR A 124 -15.70 9.75 12.47
C THR A 124 -14.72 10.86 12.87
N LEU A 125 -15.03 11.64 13.89
CA LEU A 125 -14.15 12.71 14.37
C LEU A 125 -12.89 12.16 15.05
N GLU A 126 -12.98 11.08 15.81
CA GLU A 126 -11.82 10.41 16.42
C GLU A 126 -10.84 9.90 15.36
N ARG A 127 -11.37 9.37 14.25
CA ARG A 127 -10.56 8.87 13.12
C ARG A 127 -10.22 9.94 12.07
N SER A 128 -10.69 11.18 12.23
CA SER A 128 -10.51 12.26 11.24
C SER A 128 -9.05 12.64 10.96
N LYS A 129 -8.13 12.27 11.85
CA LYS A 129 -6.69 12.49 11.67
C LYS A 129 -5.97 11.35 10.94
N SER A 130 -6.61 10.19 10.80
CA SER A 130 -6.08 9.08 10.01
C SER A 130 -6.16 9.44 8.52
N LEU A 131 -5.02 9.37 7.84
CA LEU A 131 -4.93 9.56 6.40
C LEU A 131 -5.63 8.40 5.68
N MET A 132 -5.48 7.19 6.20
CA MET A 132 -6.15 5.99 5.70
C MET A 132 -7.67 6.14 5.73
N PHE A 133 -8.21 6.56 6.89
CA PHE A 133 -9.63 6.81 7.10
C PHE A 133 -10.16 7.82 6.09
N ASN A 134 -9.48 8.96 5.96
CA ASN A 134 -9.90 10.01 5.04
C ASN A 134 -9.78 9.61 3.57
N LYS A 135 -8.79 8.77 3.21
CA LYS A 135 -8.64 8.24 1.85
C LYS A 135 -9.82 7.32 1.50
N ILE A 136 -10.15 6.38 2.38
CA ILE A 136 -11.30 5.48 2.21
C ILE A 136 -12.57 6.30 2.12
N TRP A 137 -12.78 7.23 3.06
CA TRP A 137 -13.95 8.11 3.09
C TRP A 137 -14.12 8.84 1.76
N LYS A 138 -13.08 9.53 1.26
CA LYS A 138 -13.13 10.28 0.00
C LYS A 138 -13.50 9.40 -1.20
N ASN A 139 -13.02 8.15 -1.25
CA ASN A 139 -13.36 7.23 -2.34
C ASN A 139 -14.85 6.89 -2.34
N TYR A 140 -15.41 6.47 -1.20
CA TYR A 140 -16.85 6.17 -1.08
C TYR A 140 -17.73 7.41 -1.25
N ASN A 141 -17.26 8.55 -0.72
CA ASN A 141 -17.93 9.83 -0.88
C ASN A 141 -18.06 10.20 -2.36
N ALA A 142 -17.02 9.96 -3.17
CA ALA A 142 -17.08 10.21 -4.62
C ALA A 142 -18.14 9.36 -5.33
N GLN A 143 -18.35 8.11 -4.90
CA GLN A 143 -19.34 7.20 -5.48
C GLN A 143 -20.79 7.60 -5.14
N CYS A 144 -21.00 8.34 -4.05
CA CYS A 144 -22.33 8.74 -3.60
C CYS A 144 -22.81 10.09 -4.16
N LYS A 145 -21.99 10.81 -4.93
CA LYS A 145 -22.31 12.15 -5.46
C LYS A 145 -23.56 12.22 -6.34
N SER A 146 -23.93 11.12 -7.00
CA SER A 146 -25.09 11.07 -7.90
C SER A 146 -26.40 10.76 -7.18
N ILE A 147 -26.35 10.42 -5.89
CA ILE A 147 -27.53 10.05 -5.10
C ILE A 147 -28.28 11.33 -4.70
N ARG A 148 -29.55 11.45 -5.10
CA ARG A 148 -30.44 12.57 -4.76
C ARG A 148 -31.70 12.08 -4.03
N ASP A 149 -32.40 13.01 -3.40
CA ASP A 149 -33.73 12.84 -2.80
C ASP A 149 -33.80 11.73 -1.73
N GLN A 150 -32.89 11.83 -0.77
CA GLN A 150 -32.75 10.89 0.35
C GLN A 150 -33.24 11.49 1.67
N ILE A 151 -33.47 10.62 2.66
CA ILE A 151 -33.68 11.04 4.05
C ILE A 151 -32.41 11.76 4.55
N PRO A 152 -32.51 12.81 5.38
CA PRO A 152 -31.33 13.51 5.87
C PRO A 152 -30.32 12.59 6.56
N LEU A 153 -29.03 12.85 6.34
CA LEU A 153 -27.88 12.05 6.80
C LEU A 153 -27.82 10.62 6.24
N PHE A 154 -28.59 10.28 5.21
CA PHE A 154 -28.54 8.95 4.62
C PHE A 154 -27.16 8.61 4.04
N ILE A 155 -26.58 9.51 3.23
CA ILE A 155 -25.30 9.22 2.56
C ILE A 155 -24.20 9.11 3.62
N PHE A 156 -24.19 10.01 4.60
CA PHE A 156 -23.31 9.91 5.76
C PHE A 156 -23.39 8.54 6.45
N ASN A 157 -24.60 8.09 6.80
CA ASN A 157 -24.80 6.81 7.47
C ASN A 157 -24.31 5.65 6.61
N LYS A 158 -24.64 5.66 5.32
CA LYS A 158 -24.21 4.63 4.37
C LYS A 158 -22.68 4.58 4.25
N ILE A 159 -22.05 5.73 4.00
CA ILE A 159 -20.58 5.81 3.88
C ILE A 159 -19.94 5.36 5.19
N PHE A 160 -20.46 5.79 6.34
CA PHE A 160 -19.93 5.37 7.64
C PHE A 160 -20.01 3.84 7.80
N ASP A 161 -21.15 3.22 7.48
CA ASP A 161 -21.34 1.79 7.66
C ASP A 161 -20.42 0.98 6.73
N ASP A 162 -20.34 1.35 5.45
CA ASP A 162 -19.43 0.73 4.48
C ASP A 162 -17.95 0.91 4.89
N MET A 163 -17.59 2.12 5.30
CA MET A 163 -16.24 2.45 5.76
C MET A 163 -15.88 1.69 7.04
N ASN A 164 -16.78 1.61 8.01
CA ASN A 164 -16.52 0.94 9.27
C ASN A 164 -16.33 -0.57 9.05
N ASN A 165 -17.08 -1.17 8.14
CA ASN A 165 -16.84 -2.57 7.73
C ASN A 165 -15.43 -2.76 7.16
N ILE A 166 -14.98 -1.87 6.29
CA ILE A 166 -13.62 -1.91 5.72
C ILE A 166 -12.57 -1.71 6.82
N TRP A 167 -12.79 -0.74 7.71
CA TRP A 167 -11.90 -0.45 8.82
C TRP A 167 -11.71 -1.65 9.75
N GLU A 168 -12.79 -2.34 10.10
CA GLU A 168 -12.70 -3.56 10.92
C GLU A 168 -12.08 -4.74 10.16
N ASN A 169 -12.37 -4.89 8.85
CA ASN A 169 -11.70 -5.88 8.01
C ASN A 169 -10.19 -5.63 7.93
N LEU A 170 -9.76 -4.37 7.84
CA LEU A 170 -8.35 -4.00 7.85
C LEU A 170 -7.70 -4.35 9.18
N LYS A 171 -8.33 -4.04 10.32
CA LYS A 171 -7.82 -4.45 11.64
C LYS A 171 -7.63 -5.96 11.72
N GLN A 172 -8.60 -6.74 11.26
CA GLN A 172 -8.47 -8.20 11.20
C GLN A 172 -7.36 -8.63 10.25
N GLY A 173 -7.22 -7.98 9.09
CA GLY A 173 -6.16 -8.23 8.12
C GLY A 173 -4.76 -7.95 8.68
N PHE A 174 -4.60 -6.90 9.47
CA PHE A 174 -3.33 -6.61 10.17
C PHE A 174 -2.95 -7.69 11.19
N GLN A 175 -3.92 -8.41 11.75
CA GLN A 175 -3.68 -9.48 12.72
C GLN A 175 -3.51 -10.86 12.06
N ASN A 176 -4.31 -11.15 11.03
CA ASN A 176 -4.45 -12.49 10.45
C ASN A 176 -3.88 -12.62 9.03
N GLY A 177 -3.39 -11.52 8.44
CA GLY A 177 -2.87 -11.44 7.08
C GLY A 177 -3.71 -10.53 6.18
N LEU A 178 -3.05 -9.53 5.59
CA LEU A 178 -3.67 -8.57 4.69
C LEU A 178 -3.97 -9.19 3.32
N LYS A 179 -5.07 -8.77 2.70
CA LYS A 179 -5.38 -9.06 1.30
C LYS A 179 -4.76 -8.00 0.40
N TYR A 180 -4.56 -8.35 -0.87
CA TYR A 180 -3.96 -7.43 -1.83
C TYR A 180 -4.75 -6.12 -1.99
N GLN A 181 -6.09 -6.20 -1.98
CA GLN A 181 -6.97 -5.04 -2.05
C GLN A 181 -6.78 -4.07 -0.86
N ASP A 182 -6.35 -4.58 0.29
CA ASP A 182 -6.13 -3.77 1.50
C ASP A 182 -4.95 -2.79 1.31
N LEU A 183 -4.03 -3.12 0.42
CA LEU A 183 -2.82 -2.32 0.16
C LEU A 183 -3.11 -1.01 -0.55
N GLU A 184 -4.19 -0.98 -1.33
CA GLU A 184 -4.65 0.25 -1.98
C GLU A 184 -4.86 1.35 -0.92
N TRP A 185 -5.33 0.97 0.26
CA TRP A 185 -5.58 1.89 1.36
C TRP A 185 -4.32 2.23 2.14
N ILE A 186 -3.35 1.31 2.22
CA ILE A 186 -2.09 1.47 2.98
C ILE A 186 -1.06 2.30 2.22
N TYR A 187 -1.12 2.34 0.88
CA TYR A 187 -0.27 3.20 0.05
C TYR A 187 -0.67 4.68 0.19
N ILE A 188 -0.21 5.31 1.26
CA ILE A 188 -0.58 6.68 1.63
C ILE A 188 0.53 7.69 1.28
N SER A 189 1.79 7.25 1.22
CA SER A 189 2.95 8.09 0.89
C SER A 189 4.14 7.25 0.43
N SER A 190 4.87 7.70 -0.61
CA SER A 190 6.16 7.12 -1.01
C SER A 190 7.30 7.47 -0.05
N ASP A 191 7.17 8.56 0.70
CA ASP A 191 8.13 8.97 1.72
C ASP A 191 7.72 8.37 3.07
N GLY A 192 8.45 7.33 3.48
CA GLY A 192 8.40 6.78 4.83
C GLY A 192 7.18 5.92 5.14
N ILE A 193 6.89 4.90 4.31
CA ILE A 193 5.83 3.89 4.52
C ILE A 193 5.73 3.45 6.00
N LYS A 194 6.88 3.20 6.63
CA LYS A 194 6.95 2.83 8.05
C LYS A 194 6.35 3.87 8.99
N LYS A 195 6.73 5.13 8.82
CA LYS A 195 6.26 6.21 9.68
C LYS A 195 4.76 6.40 9.52
N SER A 196 4.30 6.44 8.27
CA SER A 196 2.86 6.49 7.98
C SER A 196 2.11 5.32 8.58
N LEU A 197 2.63 4.09 8.49
CA LEU A 197 2.01 2.91 9.11
C LEU A 197 1.91 3.05 10.64
N ILE A 198 2.98 3.50 11.32
CA ILE A 198 2.98 3.69 12.77
C ILE A 198 1.91 4.70 13.18
N ASP A 199 1.88 5.87 12.50
CA ASP A 199 0.90 6.92 12.76
C ASP A 199 -0.54 6.38 12.58
N GLU A 200 -0.78 5.52 11.58
CA GLU A 200 -2.09 4.88 11.36
C GLU A 200 -2.43 3.81 12.41
N MET A 201 -1.43 3.08 12.94
CA MET A 201 -1.65 2.06 13.97
C MET A 201 -2.24 2.65 15.26
N GLU A 202 -2.00 3.94 15.56
CA GLU A 202 -2.60 4.60 16.71
C GLU A 202 -4.13 4.65 16.62
N TYR A 203 -4.67 4.81 15.41
CA TYR A 203 -6.12 4.87 15.17
C TYR A 203 -6.74 3.49 14.98
N LEU A 204 -6.00 2.56 14.37
CA LEU A 204 -6.46 1.18 14.18
C LEU A 204 -6.45 0.38 15.49
N PHE A 205 -5.43 0.57 16.33
CA PHE A 205 -5.24 -0.16 17.58
C PHE A 205 -4.95 0.79 18.75
N PRO A 206 -5.93 1.63 19.15
CA PRO A 206 -5.74 2.60 20.23
C PRO A 206 -5.39 1.93 21.57
N ASP A 207 -5.85 0.70 21.79
CA ASP A 207 -5.60 -0.06 23.02
C ASP A 207 -4.22 -0.73 23.06
N TYR A 208 -3.48 -0.75 21.94
CA TYR A 208 -2.17 -1.38 21.86
C TYR A 208 -1.09 -0.40 22.33
N ASN A 209 -0.06 -0.93 22.98
CA ASN A 209 1.11 -0.13 23.31
C ASN A 209 2.00 0.12 22.08
N GLU A 210 2.90 1.09 22.19
CA GLU A 210 3.78 1.50 21.09
C GLU A 210 4.59 0.34 20.50
N LYS A 211 5.11 -0.55 21.36
CA LYS A 211 5.91 -1.69 20.91
C LYS A 211 5.07 -2.66 20.05
N GLN A 212 3.85 -2.97 20.48
CA GLN A 212 2.93 -3.82 19.72
C GLN A 212 2.58 -3.21 18.36
N ARG A 213 2.27 -1.91 18.32
CA ARG A 213 2.00 -1.19 17.07
C ARG A 213 3.20 -1.21 16.13
N GLN A 214 4.40 -1.00 16.68
CA GLN A 214 5.65 -1.00 15.93
C GLN A 214 5.96 -2.37 15.33
N GLU A 215 5.69 -3.46 16.06
CA GLU A 215 5.86 -4.84 15.57
C GLU A 215 4.94 -5.13 14.37
N ILE A 216 3.66 -4.75 14.44
CA ILE A 216 2.71 -4.90 13.33
C ILE A 216 3.16 -4.07 12.13
N ALA A 217 3.49 -2.79 12.34
CA ALA A 217 3.93 -1.90 11.26
C ALA A 217 5.19 -2.42 10.56
N ASN A 218 6.16 -2.98 11.31
CA ASN A 218 7.38 -3.56 10.75
C ASN A 218 7.10 -4.80 9.90
N ASP A 219 6.21 -5.69 10.33
CA ASP A 219 5.84 -6.88 9.56
C ASP A 219 5.17 -6.48 8.24
N VAL A 220 4.23 -5.54 8.29
CA VAL A 220 3.51 -5.03 7.11
C VAL A 220 4.48 -4.32 6.16
N GLU A 221 5.36 -3.46 6.67
CA GLU A 221 6.38 -2.78 5.85
C GLU A 221 7.26 -3.79 5.12
N LYS A 222 7.70 -4.85 5.80
CA LYS A 222 8.53 -5.90 5.21
C LYS A 222 7.79 -6.66 4.11
N LYS A 223 6.50 -6.94 4.31
CA LYS A 223 5.65 -7.60 3.30
C LYS A 223 5.42 -6.70 2.08
N LEU A 224 5.11 -5.42 2.31
CA LEU A 224 4.95 -4.41 1.27
C LEU A 224 6.21 -4.24 0.42
N LYS A 225 7.38 -4.09 1.06
CA LYS A 225 8.67 -3.97 0.34
C LYS A 225 8.90 -5.13 -0.60
N LYS A 226 8.68 -6.36 -0.12
CA LYS A 226 8.85 -7.56 -0.95
C LYS A 226 7.84 -7.67 -2.09
N GLU A 227 6.63 -7.15 -1.92
CA GLU A 227 5.67 -7.11 -3.02
C GLU A 227 6.10 -6.10 -4.09
N ILE A 228 6.59 -4.93 -3.70
CA ILE A 228 7.17 -3.94 -4.62
C ILE A 228 8.33 -4.60 -5.37
N ASP A 229 9.26 -5.21 -4.64
CA ASP A 229 10.40 -5.92 -5.21
C ASP A 229 9.95 -7.06 -6.15
N LEU A 230 8.91 -7.82 -5.77
CA LEU A 230 8.34 -8.86 -6.62
C LEU A 230 7.83 -8.27 -7.93
N LYS A 231 7.02 -7.21 -7.88
CA LYS A 231 6.48 -6.55 -9.09
C LYS A 231 7.59 -6.06 -10.01
N GLU A 232 8.67 -5.54 -9.45
CA GLU A 232 9.83 -5.08 -10.22
C GLU A 232 10.65 -6.23 -10.81
N GLN A 233 10.86 -7.32 -10.07
CA GLN A 233 11.71 -8.43 -10.47
C GLN A 233 11.00 -9.43 -11.39
N LEU A 234 9.67 -9.52 -11.28
CA LEU A 234 8.87 -10.54 -11.95
C LEU A 234 9.08 -10.60 -13.47
N PRO A 235 9.10 -9.48 -14.23
CA PRO A 235 9.39 -9.54 -15.66
C PRO A 235 10.76 -10.20 -15.95
N SER A 236 11.77 -9.85 -15.16
CA SER A 236 13.13 -10.38 -15.28
C SER A 236 13.20 -11.88 -14.96
N TRP A 237 12.43 -12.33 -13.98
CA TRP A 237 12.32 -13.75 -13.65
C TRP A 237 11.59 -14.55 -14.74
N ILE A 238 10.53 -14.00 -15.33
CA ILE A 238 9.84 -14.65 -16.47
C ILE A 238 10.81 -14.81 -17.65
N GLU A 239 11.63 -13.79 -17.94
CA GLU A 239 12.65 -13.89 -18.98
C GLU A 239 13.74 -14.90 -18.65
N LEU A 240 14.22 -14.93 -17.40
CA LEU A 240 15.20 -15.92 -16.96
C LEU A 240 14.68 -17.34 -17.15
N LYS A 241 13.42 -17.63 -16.80
CA LYS A 241 12.79 -18.94 -17.03
C LYS A 241 12.91 -19.33 -18.51
N LYS A 242 12.47 -18.44 -19.40
CA LYS A 242 12.49 -18.66 -20.85
C LYS A 242 13.90 -18.92 -21.39
N VAL A 243 14.86 -18.08 -21.00
CA VAL A 243 16.27 -18.23 -21.45
C VAL A 243 16.87 -19.53 -20.89
N THR A 244 16.57 -19.90 -19.65
CA THR A 244 17.08 -21.14 -19.04
C THR A 244 16.56 -22.38 -19.76
N GLU A 245 15.25 -22.43 -20.05
CA GLU A 245 14.63 -23.52 -20.81
C GLU A 245 15.22 -23.62 -22.22
N GLN A 246 15.41 -22.48 -22.89
CA GLN A 246 16.04 -22.45 -24.22
C GLN A 246 17.51 -22.93 -24.18
N MET A 247 18.29 -22.50 -23.20
CA MET A 247 19.71 -22.88 -23.08
C MET A 247 19.88 -24.36 -22.73
N LYS A 248 18.96 -24.94 -21.97
CA LYS A 248 18.97 -26.39 -21.70
C LYS A 248 18.87 -27.17 -23.01
N GLU A 249 17.98 -26.80 -23.93
CA GLU A 249 17.81 -27.51 -25.21
C GLU A 249 19.09 -27.55 -26.05
N TYR A 250 19.94 -26.53 -25.92
CA TYR A 250 21.21 -26.45 -26.65
C TYR A 250 22.39 -27.02 -25.87
N HIS A 251 22.24 -27.30 -24.59
CA HIS A 251 23.36 -27.73 -23.75
C HIS A 251 23.89 -29.10 -24.21
N PRO A 252 25.22 -29.31 -24.33
CA PRO A 252 25.79 -30.61 -24.74
C PRO A 252 25.36 -31.79 -23.85
N GLN A 253 25.03 -31.49 -22.60
CA GLN A 253 24.61 -32.46 -21.58
C GLN A 253 23.14 -32.31 -21.20
N LYS A 254 22.27 -31.84 -22.11
CA LYS A 254 20.86 -31.53 -21.82
C LYS A 254 20.09 -32.65 -21.10
N ASP A 255 20.36 -33.91 -21.44
CA ASP A 255 19.68 -35.09 -20.86
C ASP A 255 20.09 -35.33 -19.40
N ARG A 256 21.22 -34.77 -18.96
CA ARG A 256 21.69 -34.85 -17.58
C ARG A 256 21.13 -33.72 -16.71
N ILE A 257 20.77 -32.58 -17.30
CA ILE A 257 20.21 -31.42 -16.58
C ILE A 257 18.76 -31.68 -16.23
N LYS A 258 18.51 -32.05 -14.97
CA LYS A 258 17.16 -32.36 -14.48
C LYS A 258 16.49 -31.13 -13.87
N GLU A 259 15.16 -31.18 -13.80
CA GLU A 259 14.42 -30.22 -12.99
C GLU A 259 14.54 -30.60 -11.52
N ASP A 260 15.20 -29.76 -10.74
CA ASP A 260 15.27 -29.90 -9.29
C ASP A 260 14.07 -29.25 -8.60
N GLU A 261 13.87 -29.59 -7.32
CA GLU A 261 12.74 -29.11 -6.53
C GLU A 261 12.68 -27.56 -6.45
N LYS A 262 13.84 -26.88 -6.40
CA LYS A 262 13.86 -25.41 -6.31
C LYS A 262 13.39 -24.79 -7.62
N TRP A 263 13.82 -25.34 -8.75
CA TRP A 263 13.34 -24.91 -10.06
C TRP A 263 11.84 -25.14 -10.23
N GLN A 264 11.32 -26.29 -9.82
CA GLN A 264 9.88 -26.59 -9.90
C GLN A 264 9.05 -25.61 -9.05
N LYS A 265 9.50 -25.32 -7.82
CA LYS A 265 8.85 -24.31 -6.95
C LYS A 265 8.90 -22.92 -7.59
N TYR A 266 10.02 -22.54 -8.20
CA TYR A 266 10.16 -21.28 -8.93
C TYR A 266 9.19 -21.17 -10.12
N VAL A 267 9.12 -22.20 -10.98
CA VAL A 267 8.20 -22.23 -12.12
C VAL A 267 6.74 -22.16 -11.66
N LYS A 268 6.39 -22.90 -10.60
CA LYS A 268 5.05 -22.86 -10.01
C LYS A 268 4.71 -21.47 -9.45
N ALA A 269 5.65 -20.83 -8.77
CA ALA A 269 5.49 -19.47 -8.24
C ALA A 269 5.21 -18.45 -9.35
N LEU A 270 5.96 -18.52 -10.46
CA LEU A 270 5.77 -17.64 -11.61
C LEU A 270 4.46 -17.87 -12.37
N ALA A 271 3.79 -19.02 -12.21
CA ALA A 271 2.49 -19.27 -12.84
C ALA A 271 1.32 -18.72 -12.03
N GLN A 272 1.47 -18.55 -10.71
CA GLN A 272 0.37 -18.29 -9.78
C GLN A 272 0.28 -16.83 -9.29
N TRP A 273 1.11 -15.92 -9.80
CA TRP A 273 1.27 -14.57 -9.22
C TRP A 273 0.09 -13.61 -9.38
N LYS A 274 -0.90 -13.89 -10.25
CA LYS A 274 -1.92 -12.88 -10.64
C LYS A 274 -3.11 -12.71 -9.68
N ASP A 275 -3.39 -13.65 -8.77
CA ASP A 275 -4.59 -13.63 -7.91
C ASP A 275 -4.33 -14.19 -6.50
N ILE A 276 -3.35 -13.63 -5.79
CA ILE A 276 -2.82 -14.22 -4.55
C ILE A 276 -2.78 -13.22 -3.39
N SER A 277 -2.90 -13.73 -2.16
CA SER A 277 -2.79 -12.90 -0.96
C SER A 277 -1.37 -12.36 -0.76
N ILE A 278 -1.19 -11.34 0.09
CA ILE A 278 0.15 -10.79 0.38
C ILE A 278 1.06 -11.84 1.02
N GLU A 279 0.51 -12.70 1.86
CA GLU A 279 1.27 -13.78 2.47
C GLU A 279 1.78 -14.78 1.41
N GLN A 280 0.94 -15.10 0.43
CA GLN A 280 1.35 -15.93 -0.70
C GLN A 280 2.38 -15.21 -1.57
N THR A 281 2.17 -13.93 -1.88
CA THR A 281 3.13 -13.05 -2.58
C THR A 281 4.50 -13.07 -1.90
N PHE A 282 4.53 -12.96 -0.56
CA PHE A 282 5.74 -13.03 0.24
C PHE A 282 6.44 -14.38 0.10
N GLN A 283 5.70 -15.48 0.14
CA GLN A 283 6.24 -16.82 -0.05
C GLN A 283 6.79 -17.03 -1.46
N TYR A 284 6.10 -16.54 -2.49
CA TYR A 284 6.59 -16.62 -3.88
C TYR A 284 7.85 -15.81 -4.10
N TYR A 285 7.91 -14.59 -3.55
CA TYR A 285 9.12 -13.78 -3.60
C TYR A 285 10.30 -14.53 -2.97
N ASN A 286 10.14 -15.08 -1.76
CA ASN A 286 11.19 -15.84 -1.10
C ASN A 286 11.61 -17.08 -1.91
N THR A 287 10.64 -17.80 -2.47
CA THR A 287 10.88 -18.98 -3.31
C THR A 287 11.74 -18.61 -4.53
N CYS A 288 11.42 -17.50 -5.19
CA CYS A 288 12.15 -17.04 -6.36
C CYS A 288 13.56 -16.56 -6.00
N ILE A 289 13.70 -15.77 -4.93
CA ILE A 289 14.99 -15.30 -4.44
C ILE A 289 15.88 -16.46 -3.99
N GLU A 290 15.33 -17.47 -3.33
CA GLU A 290 16.09 -18.66 -2.93
C GLU A 290 16.60 -19.43 -4.16
N CYS A 291 15.76 -19.53 -5.19
CA CYS A 291 16.11 -20.23 -6.43
C CYS A 291 17.22 -19.49 -7.20
N VAL A 292 17.01 -18.21 -7.54
CA VAL A 292 17.84 -17.49 -8.53
C VAL A 292 18.49 -16.20 -8.03
N ARG A 293 18.20 -15.77 -6.79
CA ARG A 293 18.65 -14.49 -6.20
C ARG A 293 18.20 -13.27 -7.03
N GLU A 294 18.77 -12.10 -6.74
CA GLU A 294 18.45 -10.81 -7.37
C GLU A 294 19.16 -10.59 -8.73
N GLY A 295 19.82 -11.61 -9.27
CA GLY A 295 20.70 -11.46 -10.45
C GLY A 295 19.97 -11.25 -11.78
N ALA A 296 18.66 -11.46 -11.84
CA ALA A 296 17.90 -11.44 -13.10
C ALA A 296 17.71 -10.03 -13.65
N LYS A 297 17.34 -9.05 -12.82
CA LYS A 297 17.11 -7.65 -13.25
C LYS A 297 18.35 -7.02 -13.91
N PRO A 298 19.58 -7.13 -13.35
CA PRO A 298 20.79 -6.68 -14.03
C PRO A 298 21.00 -7.30 -15.42
N CYS A 299 20.61 -8.57 -15.62
CA CYS A 299 20.72 -9.24 -16.92
C CYS A 299 19.77 -8.63 -17.97
N VAL A 300 18.56 -8.25 -17.56
CA VAL A 300 17.61 -7.52 -18.41
C VAL A 300 18.13 -6.13 -18.74
N ASP A 301 18.62 -5.40 -17.72
CA ASP A 301 19.08 -4.02 -17.87
C ASP A 301 20.24 -3.87 -18.86
N ILE A 302 21.14 -4.86 -18.91
CA ILE A 302 22.22 -4.89 -19.90
C ILE A 302 21.82 -5.52 -21.25
N GLY A 303 20.57 -5.97 -21.41
CA GLY A 303 20.06 -6.59 -22.63
C GLY A 303 20.56 -8.02 -22.88
N LEU A 304 21.09 -8.70 -21.86
CA LEU A 304 21.63 -10.05 -22.00
C LEU A 304 20.55 -11.05 -22.43
N PHE A 305 19.41 -11.07 -21.74
CA PHE A 305 18.33 -12.02 -22.05
C PHE A 305 17.73 -11.81 -23.45
N ASP A 306 17.55 -10.57 -23.89
CA ASP A 306 17.11 -10.25 -25.25
C ASP A 306 18.09 -10.80 -26.30
N ILE A 307 19.40 -10.59 -26.09
CA ILE A 307 20.41 -11.09 -27.02
C ILE A 307 20.46 -12.62 -27.05
N LEU A 308 20.42 -13.27 -25.88
CA LEU A 308 20.43 -14.73 -25.80
C LEU A 308 19.21 -15.35 -26.49
N ASN A 309 18.04 -14.72 -26.37
CA ASN A 309 16.83 -15.12 -27.09
C ASN A 309 16.91 -14.86 -28.60
N ARG A 310 17.40 -13.69 -29.03
CA ARG A 310 17.53 -13.32 -30.45
C ARG A 310 18.59 -14.12 -31.18
N CYS A 311 19.67 -14.51 -30.50
CA CYS A 311 20.79 -15.25 -31.08
C CYS A 311 20.64 -16.78 -30.95
N LYS A 312 19.46 -17.30 -30.59
CA LYS A 312 19.23 -18.71 -30.26
C LYS A 312 19.80 -19.71 -31.28
N ASP A 313 19.53 -19.51 -32.57
CA ASP A 313 19.94 -20.45 -33.62
C ASP A 313 21.46 -20.42 -33.84
N LYS A 314 22.07 -19.25 -33.62
CA LYS A 314 23.53 -19.07 -33.72
C LYS A 314 24.24 -19.67 -32.52
N LEU A 315 23.67 -19.52 -31.32
CA LEU A 315 24.17 -20.16 -30.11
C LEU A 315 24.15 -21.69 -30.25
N LYS A 316 23.08 -22.24 -30.83
CA LYS A 316 23.01 -23.66 -31.17
C LYS A 316 24.17 -24.10 -32.08
N ILE A 317 24.45 -23.35 -33.15
CA ILE A 317 25.58 -23.63 -34.05
C ILE A 317 26.92 -23.60 -33.31
N LEU A 318 27.15 -22.64 -32.42
CA LEU A 318 28.40 -22.53 -31.66
C LEU A 318 28.64 -23.75 -30.76
N VAL A 319 27.57 -24.37 -30.27
CA VAL A 319 27.67 -25.55 -29.40
C VAL A 319 27.81 -26.83 -30.22
N GLU A 320 27.08 -26.96 -31.33
CA GLU A 320 27.05 -28.18 -32.14
C GLU A 320 28.23 -28.31 -33.12
N ASN A 321 28.81 -27.18 -33.56
CA ASN A 321 29.88 -27.20 -34.55
C ASN A 321 31.25 -27.40 -33.89
N GLN A 322 31.94 -28.46 -34.33
CA GLN A 322 33.27 -28.83 -33.84
C GLN A 322 34.29 -27.68 -33.93
N ASN A 323 34.17 -26.78 -34.91
CA ASN A 323 35.03 -25.60 -35.05
C ASN A 323 34.91 -24.59 -33.91
N PHE A 324 33.87 -24.67 -33.08
CA PHE A 324 33.64 -23.74 -31.97
C PHE A 324 33.64 -24.44 -30.60
N ASN A 325 33.38 -25.75 -30.58
CA ASN A 325 33.34 -26.54 -29.35
C ASN A 325 34.67 -27.25 -29.04
N ASP A 326 35.45 -27.62 -30.06
CA ASP A 326 36.80 -28.14 -29.87
C ASP A 326 37.84 -27.01 -29.81
N GLU A 327 38.74 -27.07 -28.85
CA GLU A 327 39.69 -25.98 -28.58
C GLU A 327 40.74 -25.82 -29.69
N ALA A 328 41.21 -26.93 -30.27
CA ALA A 328 42.19 -26.90 -31.35
C ALA A 328 41.57 -26.39 -32.66
N HIS A 329 40.36 -26.86 -33.00
CA HIS A 329 39.64 -26.36 -34.17
C HIS A 329 39.20 -24.89 -34.01
N PHE A 330 38.86 -24.46 -32.79
CA PHE A 330 38.50 -23.08 -32.51
C PHE A 330 39.69 -22.13 -32.65
N GLU A 331 40.88 -22.45 -32.14
CA GLU A 331 42.06 -21.61 -32.35
C GLU A 331 42.51 -21.56 -33.81
N ASN A 332 42.37 -22.67 -34.55
CA ASN A 332 42.58 -22.66 -36.01
C ASN A 332 41.62 -21.69 -36.71
N THR A 333 40.32 -21.73 -36.35
CA THR A 333 39.31 -20.83 -36.88
C THR A 333 39.63 -19.36 -36.55
N LEU A 334 40.05 -19.07 -35.31
CA LEU A 334 40.45 -17.72 -34.91
C LEU A 334 41.71 -17.23 -35.64
N ASN A 335 42.68 -18.12 -35.91
CA ASN A 335 43.89 -17.80 -36.66
C ASN A 335 43.60 -17.47 -38.13
N VAL A 336 42.60 -18.12 -38.74
CA VAL A 336 42.16 -17.79 -40.10
C VAL A 336 41.48 -16.41 -40.11
N LEU A 337 40.57 -16.17 -39.16
CA LEU A 337 39.84 -14.91 -39.06
C LEU A 337 40.75 -13.70 -38.75
N SER A 338 41.76 -13.89 -37.90
CA SER A 338 42.72 -12.83 -37.54
C SER A 338 43.68 -12.47 -38.67
N LYS A 339 43.91 -13.37 -39.63
CA LYS A 339 44.74 -13.13 -40.83
C LYS A 339 43.95 -12.53 -42.01
N SER A 340 42.64 -12.34 -41.86
CA SER A 340 41.83 -11.68 -42.89
C SER A 340 42.34 -10.27 -43.15
N LYS A 341 42.29 -9.83 -44.42
CA LYS A 341 42.58 -8.42 -44.79
C LYS A 341 41.47 -7.46 -44.40
N ASP A 342 40.32 -7.99 -44.00
CA ASP A 342 39.18 -7.21 -43.58
C ASP A 342 39.25 -6.95 -42.06
N ASN A 343 39.46 -5.68 -41.69
CA ASN A 343 39.50 -5.21 -40.30
C ASN A 343 38.22 -5.61 -39.52
N ASP A 344 37.10 -5.71 -40.22
CA ASP A 344 35.82 -6.09 -39.65
C ASP A 344 35.75 -7.58 -39.28
N ILE A 345 36.48 -8.43 -40.00
CA ILE A 345 36.63 -9.87 -39.72
C ILE A 345 37.67 -10.08 -38.61
N GLN A 346 38.74 -9.28 -38.59
CA GLN A 346 39.72 -9.32 -37.49
C GLN A 346 39.08 -8.93 -36.14
N GLY A 347 38.26 -7.87 -36.12
CA GLY A 347 37.51 -7.47 -34.91
C GLY A 347 36.50 -8.51 -34.42
N LEU A 348 36.00 -9.35 -35.34
CA LEU A 348 35.16 -10.49 -35.01
C LEU A 348 35.96 -11.56 -34.25
N ALA A 349 37.19 -11.89 -34.68
CA ALA A 349 38.03 -12.91 -34.02
C ALA A 349 38.26 -12.59 -32.52
N THR A 350 38.57 -11.35 -32.17
CA THR A 350 38.73 -10.92 -30.76
C THR A 350 37.43 -11.07 -29.97
N SER A 351 36.30 -10.67 -30.56
CA SER A 351 34.99 -10.79 -29.93
C SER A 351 34.59 -12.26 -29.74
N LEU A 352 34.87 -13.10 -30.74
CA LEU A 352 34.62 -14.54 -30.73
C LEU A 352 35.41 -15.22 -29.61
N ARG A 353 36.70 -14.92 -29.51
CA ARG A 353 37.58 -15.52 -28.48
C ARG A 353 37.04 -15.26 -27.08
N CYS A 354 36.70 -13.99 -26.77
CA CYS A 354 36.23 -13.62 -25.45
C CYS A 354 34.84 -14.20 -25.13
N ALA A 355 33.89 -14.09 -26.07
CA ALA A 355 32.53 -14.55 -25.85
C ALA A 355 32.45 -16.10 -25.81
N ASN A 356 33.13 -16.80 -26.73
CA ASN A 356 33.14 -18.27 -26.73
C ASN A 356 33.82 -18.82 -25.47
N SER A 357 34.98 -18.28 -25.08
CA SER A 357 35.67 -18.71 -23.85
C SER A 357 34.77 -18.54 -22.62
N THR A 358 34.08 -17.41 -22.50
CA THR A 358 33.16 -17.14 -21.39
C THR A 358 31.98 -18.12 -21.39
N MET A 359 31.36 -18.34 -22.54
CA MET A 359 30.22 -19.25 -22.69
C MET A 359 30.62 -20.71 -22.42
N GLN A 360 31.76 -21.16 -22.94
CA GLN A 360 32.30 -22.49 -22.69
C GLN A 360 32.57 -22.71 -21.20
N ASN A 361 33.25 -21.77 -20.54
CA ASN A 361 33.63 -21.92 -19.13
C ASN A 361 32.45 -21.78 -18.17
N THR A 362 31.46 -20.96 -18.50
CA THR A 362 30.34 -20.65 -17.60
C THR A 362 29.14 -21.55 -17.83
N LEU A 363 28.88 -21.94 -19.08
CA LEU A 363 27.72 -22.74 -19.46
C LEU A 363 28.12 -24.13 -19.94
N TRP A 364 28.85 -24.25 -21.06
CA TRP A 364 28.88 -25.50 -21.84
C TRP A 364 29.78 -26.60 -21.29
N LYS A 365 30.96 -26.25 -20.77
CA LYS A 365 31.88 -27.18 -20.11
C LYS A 365 31.68 -27.23 -18.59
N CYS A 366 30.78 -26.41 -18.06
CA CYS A 366 30.45 -26.42 -16.64
C CYS A 366 29.61 -27.68 -16.33
N PRO A 367 29.96 -28.49 -15.32
CA PRO A 367 29.13 -29.61 -14.90
C PRO A 367 27.87 -29.07 -14.23
N LEU A 368 26.78 -29.00 -14.98
CA LEU A 368 25.48 -28.56 -14.51
C LEU A 368 24.57 -29.79 -14.38
N GLU A 369 24.14 -30.09 -13.17
CA GLU A 369 23.29 -31.26 -12.88
C GLU A 369 21.79 -30.92 -12.91
N ASP A 370 21.45 -29.65 -12.68
CA ASP A 370 20.07 -29.21 -12.54
C ASP A 370 19.78 -27.83 -13.15
N MET A 371 18.48 -27.57 -13.35
CA MET A 371 17.97 -26.33 -13.93
C MET A 371 18.31 -25.09 -13.08
N THR A 372 18.27 -25.21 -11.76
CA THR A 372 18.65 -24.11 -10.87
C THR A 372 20.11 -23.68 -11.07
N SER A 373 21.01 -24.64 -11.25
CA SER A 373 22.43 -24.42 -11.51
C SER A 373 22.65 -23.80 -12.88
N LEU A 374 21.93 -24.25 -13.90
CA LEU A 374 21.94 -23.65 -15.23
C LEU A 374 21.46 -22.19 -15.19
N ALA A 375 20.34 -21.91 -14.51
CA ALA A 375 19.84 -20.54 -14.35
C ALA A 375 20.88 -19.64 -13.67
N LYS A 376 21.50 -20.11 -12.57
CA LYS A 376 22.58 -19.37 -11.89
C LYS A 376 23.80 -19.15 -12.76
N ALA A 377 24.15 -20.12 -13.61
CA ALA A 377 25.26 -19.99 -14.55
C ALA A 377 24.97 -18.93 -15.63
N ILE A 378 23.75 -18.90 -16.18
CA ILE A 378 23.30 -17.85 -17.11
C ILE A 378 23.37 -16.49 -16.43
N LEU A 379 22.90 -16.39 -15.18
CA LEU A 379 23.00 -15.15 -14.42
C LEU A 379 24.45 -14.69 -14.29
N LYS A 380 25.43 -15.56 -14.01
CA LYS A 380 26.85 -15.16 -13.89
C LYS A 380 27.42 -14.48 -15.14
N LEU A 381 26.82 -14.65 -16.32
CA LEU A 381 27.27 -13.98 -17.54
C LEU A 381 27.19 -12.45 -17.44
N HIS A 382 26.27 -11.88 -16.66
CA HIS A 382 26.19 -10.43 -16.48
C HIS A 382 27.42 -9.84 -15.78
N LEU A 383 28.19 -10.64 -15.03
CA LEU A 383 29.42 -10.19 -14.36
C LEU A 383 30.51 -9.78 -15.36
N LYS A 384 30.34 -10.10 -16.65
CA LYS A 384 31.20 -9.63 -17.75
C LYS A 384 30.74 -8.30 -18.36
N GLY A 385 29.64 -7.73 -17.85
CA GLY A 385 29.14 -6.41 -18.18
C GLY A 385 28.58 -6.27 -19.61
N GLN A 386 28.29 -5.02 -19.99
CA GLN A 386 27.75 -4.70 -21.31
C GLN A 386 28.70 -5.04 -22.47
N GLU A 387 30.02 -5.10 -22.24
CA GLU A 387 30.97 -5.45 -23.29
C GLU A 387 30.76 -6.90 -23.77
N PHE A 388 30.44 -7.83 -22.87
CA PHE A 388 30.10 -9.20 -23.25
C PHE A 388 28.83 -9.28 -24.11
N VAL A 389 27.80 -8.52 -23.74
CA VAL A 389 26.56 -8.34 -24.51
C VAL A 389 26.86 -7.79 -25.91
N LYS A 390 27.69 -6.76 -26.03
CA LYS A 390 28.14 -6.21 -27.32
C LYS A 390 28.95 -7.23 -28.13
N MET A 391 29.78 -8.04 -27.49
CA MET A 391 30.54 -9.08 -28.18
C MET A 391 29.61 -10.16 -28.75
N ILE A 392 28.61 -10.63 -28.00
CA ILE A 392 27.62 -11.57 -28.50
C ILE A 392 26.77 -10.93 -29.62
N SER A 393 26.39 -9.66 -29.50
CA SER A 393 25.61 -9.01 -30.56
C SER A 393 26.39 -8.82 -31.86
N LYS A 394 27.73 -8.72 -31.83
CA LYS A 394 28.55 -8.71 -33.05
C LYS A 394 28.49 -10.04 -33.83
N TYR A 395 28.14 -11.15 -33.18
CA TYR A 395 27.81 -12.39 -33.89
C TYR A 395 26.55 -12.22 -34.76
N LYS A 396 25.65 -11.28 -34.45
CA LYS A 396 24.39 -11.04 -35.18
C LYS A 396 24.63 -10.61 -36.63
N ILE A 397 25.61 -9.74 -36.88
CA ILE A 397 25.71 -8.99 -38.14
C ILE A 397 26.49 -9.76 -39.23
N ARG A 398 27.43 -10.63 -38.86
CA ARG A 398 28.40 -11.15 -39.84
C ARG A 398 28.41 -12.65 -40.04
N THR A 399 27.85 -13.43 -39.10
CA THR A 399 27.99 -14.89 -39.15
C THR A 399 27.27 -15.57 -40.30
N GLU A 400 26.24 -15.03 -40.94
CA GLU A 400 25.63 -15.74 -42.08
C GLU A 400 26.52 -15.68 -43.34
N THR A 401 27.05 -14.50 -43.64
CA THR A 401 28.00 -14.30 -44.75
C THR A 401 29.38 -14.84 -44.41
N SER A 402 29.88 -14.63 -43.19
CA SER A 402 31.18 -15.11 -42.75
C SER A 402 31.20 -16.60 -42.41
N LEU A 403 30.11 -17.23 -41.92
CA LEU A 403 30.04 -18.70 -41.80
C LEU A 403 29.88 -19.34 -43.17
N ARG A 404 29.15 -18.74 -44.14
CA ARG A 404 29.19 -19.21 -45.54
C ARG A 404 30.60 -19.14 -46.09
N GLN A 405 31.28 -18.00 -45.97
CA GLN A 405 32.67 -17.86 -46.39
C GLN A 405 33.62 -18.81 -45.65
N LEU A 406 33.37 -19.14 -44.38
CA LEU A 406 34.14 -20.14 -43.63
C LEU A 406 33.81 -21.58 -44.08
N LYS A 407 32.55 -21.86 -44.43
CA LYS A 407 32.10 -23.14 -44.99
C LYS A 407 32.59 -23.35 -46.43
N ASP A 408 32.79 -22.27 -47.18
CA ASP A 408 33.25 -22.28 -48.56
C ASP A 408 34.80 -22.22 -48.65
N ALA A 409 35.49 -21.83 -47.57
CA ALA A 409 36.95 -21.78 -47.45
C ALA A 409 37.56 -22.97 -46.69
N MET A 410 36.73 -23.79 -46.04
CA MET A 410 37.06 -25.10 -45.47
C MET A 410 36.59 -26.19 -46.42
#